data_AF-A0AAE2A3J4-F1
#
_entry.id   AF-A0AAE2A3J4-F1
#
_cell.length_a   1.000
_cell.length_b   1.000
_cell.length_c   1.000
_cell.angle_alpha   90.00
_cell.angle_beta   90.00
_cell.angle_gamma   90.00
#
_symmetry.space_group_name_H-M   'P 1'
#
loop_
_entity.id
_entity.type
_entity.pdbx_description
1 polymer ?
#
loop_
_entity_poly.entity_id
_entity_poly.type
_entity_poly.pdbx_seq_one_letter_code
_entity_poly.pdbx_strand_id
1 'polypeptide(L)'
;MSPGKKILGITALLLMVTLWAGYIYVFNENRGGHLGGVGESTAWCGTPPNTEAALLGKDQLTLRITNNLRGEFMLSGAVVVSERTFNRYDLGRNELRLRLEPLQWSFGVTPIFLEQVKVLPLSRNLASTDKSAFAELESRPISVQGRVTEFPFDTYRYGYKPVLYYLKGSERIDLRFKNITTLMEMSNTFTPIQKYNRADYINEKNSMIRDEDYKVYGPHECAFSVERKGSFKVVVLLMLLVLCLPLLLVFYRDEPGIDFLATLVGIGVVRTVLVGPVQDFQLYNIDFLFGAAILLVGTVSLIKAMRANSRREMALRSGETSSW
;
A
#
# COMPACT_ATOMS: atom_id res chain seq x y z
N MET A 1 -24.87 -37.76 -17.33
CA MET A 1 -24.13 -36.75 -16.53
C MET A 1 -25.14 -35.94 -15.72
N SER A 2 -25.01 -35.87 -14.39
CA SER A 2 -25.99 -35.15 -13.56
C SER A 2 -25.99 -33.64 -13.87
N PRO A 3 -27.11 -32.91 -13.67
CA PRO A 3 -27.17 -31.47 -13.89
C PRO A 3 -26.11 -30.71 -13.07
N GLY A 4 -25.79 -31.16 -11.86
CA GLY A 4 -24.72 -30.60 -11.04
C GLY A 4 -23.32 -30.72 -11.67
N LYS A 5 -22.99 -31.87 -12.29
CA LYS A 5 -21.70 -32.05 -12.99
C LYS A 5 -21.60 -31.18 -14.25
N LYS A 6 -22.73 -30.88 -14.92
CA LYS A 6 -22.77 -29.93 -16.06
C LYS A 6 -22.50 -28.50 -15.62
N ILE A 7 -23.15 -28.04 -14.54
CA ILE A 7 -22.94 -26.70 -13.98
C ILE A 7 -21.48 -26.54 -13.56
N LEU A 8 -20.90 -27.54 -12.89
CA LEU A 8 -19.51 -27.52 -12.47
C LEU A 8 -18.52 -27.47 -13.65
N GLY A 9 -18.85 -28.14 -14.76
CA GLY A 9 -18.04 -28.08 -15.99
C GLY A 9 -18.05 -26.68 -16.62
N ILE A 10 -19.20 -26.01 -16.64
CA ILE A 10 -19.35 -24.64 -17.15
C ILE A 10 -18.61 -23.65 -16.24
N THR A 11 -18.71 -23.80 -14.91
CA THR A 11 -17.98 -22.94 -13.97
C THR A 11 -16.47 -23.13 -14.08
N ALA A 12 -15.98 -24.36 -14.28
CA ALA A 12 -14.58 -24.63 -14.52
C ALA A 12 -14.08 -24.00 -15.84
N LEU A 13 -14.86 -24.09 -16.91
CA LEU A 13 -14.55 -23.43 -18.19
C LEU A 13 -14.46 -21.91 -18.03
N LEU A 14 -15.45 -21.30 -17.35
CA LEU A 14 -15.46 -19.86 -17.10
C LEU A 14 -14.26 -19.43 -16.26
N LEU A 15 -13.90 -20.21 -15.24
CA LEU A 15 -12.70 -19.98 -14.42
C LEU A 15 -11.43 -20.00 -15.29
N MET A 16 -11.26 -21.01 -16.16
CA MET A 16 -10.11 -21.08 -17.05
C MET A 16 -10.05 -19.88 -18.01
N VAL A 17 -11.19 -19.48 -18.58
CA VAL A 17 -11.27 -18.29 -19.44
C VAL A 17 -10.87 -17.03 -18.68
N THR A 18 -11.35 -16.86 -17.44
CA THR A 18 -10.98 -15.69 -16.62
C THR A 18 -9.50 -15.67 -16.24
N LEU A 19 -8.89 -16.83 -15.95
CA LEU A 19 -7.46 -16.94 -15.69
C LEU A 19 -6.64 -16.53 -16.92
N TRP A 20 -7.03 -17.02 -18.10
CA TRP A 20 -6.37 -16.67 -19.36
C TRP A 20 -6.53 -15.18 -19.70
N ALA A 21 -7.74 -14.63 -19.60
CA ALA A 21 -8.01 -13.23 -19.87
C ALA A 21 -7.23 -12.31 -18.90
N GLY A 22 -7.20 -12.63 -17.62
CA GLY A 22 -6.44 -11.86 -16.64
C GLY A 22 -4.92 -11.99 -16.85
N TYR A 23 -4.41 -13.16 -17.22
CA TYR A 23 -3.01 -13.32 -17.62
C TYR A 23 -2.64 -12.42 -18.80
N ILE A 24 -3.45 -12.42 -19.87
CA ILE A 24 -3.25 -11.56 -21.04
C ILE A 24 -3.28 -10.08 -20.65
N TYR A 25 -4.22 -9.68 -19.79
CA TYR A 25 -4.31 -8.31 -19.28
C TYR A 25 -3.02 -7.89 -18.57
N VAL A 26 -2.55 -8.67 -17.59
CA VAL A 26 -1.32 -8.37 -16.84
C VAL A 26 -0.09 -8.37 -17.75
N PHE A 27 -0.05 -9.29 -18.71
CA PHE A 27 1.03 -9.38 -19.68
C PHE A 27 1.10 -8.14 -20.60
N ASN A 28 -0.05 -7.68 -21.09
CA ASN A 28 -0.15 -6.47 -21.90
C ASN A 28 0.20 -5.22 -21.11
N GLU A 29 -0.28 -5.10 -19.87
CA GLU A 29 0.10 -4.03 -18.94
C GLU A 29 1.62 -3.98 -18.71
N ASN A 30 2.26 -5.14 -18.59
CA ASN A 30 3.71 -5.23 -18.44
C ASN A 30 4.43 -4.76 -19.71
N ARG A 31 4.00 -5.24 -20.88
CA ARG A 31 4.59 -4.86 -22.17
C ARG A 31 4.35 -3.42 -22.57
N GLY A 32 3.20 -2.86 -22.20
CA GLY A 32 2.85 -1.45 -22.43
C GLY A 32 3.55 -0.48 -21.49
N GLY A 33 4.37 -0.97 -20.55
CA GLY A 33 5.05 -0.15 -19.54
C GLY A 33 4.10 0.43 -18.48
N HIS A 34 2.82 0.04 -18.48
CA HIS A 34 1.80 0.56 -17.56
C HIS A 34 1.94 0.01 -16.13
N LEU A 35 2.59 -1.16 -15.98
CA LEU A 35 3.06 -1.62 -14.67
C LEU A 35 4.13 -0.70 -14.06
N GLY A 36 4.79 0.12 -14.89
CA GLY A 36 5.89 0.99 -14.54
C GLY A 36 7.17 0.24 -14.16
N GLY A 37 8.31 0.86 -14.40
CA GLY A 37 9.59 0.55 -13.74
C GLY A 37 9.59 1.00 -12.28
N VAL A 38 10.50 0.46 -11.48
CA VAL A 38 10.68 0.86 -10.07
C VAL A 38 10.91 2.36 -10.01
N GLY A 39 10.02 3.11 -9.35
CA GLY A 39 10.09 4.58 -9.25
C GLY A 39 9.38 5.34 -10.37
N GLU A 40 8.68 4.67 -11.30
CA GLU A 40 7.84 5.35 -12.31
C GLU A 40 6.44 5.70 -11.79
N SER A 41 6.04 5.13 -10.65
CA SER A 41 4.80 5.50 -9.96
C SER A 41 5.04 6.75 -9.13
N THR A 42 4.88 7.92 -9.76
CA THR A 42 5.22 9.20 -9.14
C THR A 42 4.05 10.17 -9.03
N ALA A 43 4.09 10.97 -7.98
CA ALA A 43 3.26 12.15 -7.82
C ALA A 43 4.08 13.23 -7.10
N TRP A 44 3.63 14.47 -7.09
CA TRP A 44 4.30 15.53 -6.34
C TRP A 44 3.32 16.51 -5.70
N CYS A 45 3.79 17.24 -4.68
CA CYS A 45 3.08 18.35 -4.04
C CYS A 45 4.00 19.57 -3.94
N GLY A 46 3.40 20.74 -3.73
CA GLY A 46 4.09 21.98 -3.41
C GLY A 46 4.54 22.73 -4.66
N THR A 47 5.74 23.29 -4.65
CA THR A 47 6.31 23.88 -5.85
C THR A 47 6.66 22.80 -6.87
N PRO A 48 6.33 22.98 -8.17
CA PRO A 48 6.71 22.03 -9.21
C PRO A 48 8.22 21.76 -9.15
N PRO A 49 8.67 20.52 -9.36
CA PRO A 49 10.10 20.22 -9.46
C PRO A 49 10.69 20.98 -10.66
N ASN A 50 11.24 22.16 -10.40
CA ASN A 50 11.85 23.01 -11.42
C ASN A 50 13.38 22.97 -11.26
N THR A 51 14.07 22.55 -12.32
CA THR A 51 15.53 22.50 -12.40
C THR A 51 16.18 23.87 -12.20
N GLU A 52 15.49 24.94 -12.59
CA GLU A 52 15.99 26.32 -12.45
C GLU A 52 16.15 26.77 -11.00
N ALA A 53 15.29 26.31 -10.08
CA ALA A 53 15.40 26.70 -8.67
C ALA A 53 16.65 26.10 -8.01
N ALA A 54 17.00 24.87 -8.38
CA ALA A 54 18.22 24.19 -7.96
C ALA A 54 19.48 24.81 -8.60
N LEU A 55 19.36 25.32 -9.83
CA LEU A 55 20.44 26.00 -10.57
C LEU A 55 20.70 27.45 -10.12
N LEU A 56 19.77 28.06 -9.36
CA LEU A 56 19.86 29.46 -8.91
C LEU A 56 20.22 29.60 -7.43
N GLY A 57 20.65 28.51 -6.78
CA GLY A 57 21.07 28.50 -5.38
C GLY A 57 20.04 29.02 -4.37
N LYS A 58 18.74 28.92 -4.69
CA LYS A 58 17.66 29.42 -3.83
C LYS A 58 17.42 28.44 -2.68
N ASP A 59 16.91 28.98 -1.56
CA ASP A 59 16.47 28.15 -0.45
C ASP A 59 15.39 27.16 -0.93
N GLN A 60 15.63 25.87 -0.73
CA GLN A 60 14.77 24.79 -1.20
C GLN A 60 14.69 23.66 -0.18
N LEU A 61 13.49 23.13 0.00
CA LEU A 61 13.23 21.89 0.72
C LEU A 61 12.67 20.87 -0.26
N THR A 62 13.38 19.76 -0.45
CA THR A 62 12.90 18.63 -1.24
C THR A 62 12.64 17.46 -0.30
N LEU A 63 11.39 17.01 -0.23
CA LEU A 63 10.98 15.81 0.50
C LEU A 63 10.76 14.68 -0.49
N ARG A 64 11.14 13.47 -0.12
CA ARG A 64 10.97 12.27 -0.91
C ARG A 64 10.29 11.21 -0.07
N ILE A 65 9.17 10.72 -0.56
CA ILE A 65 8.37 9.67 0.08
C ILE A 65 8.44 8.42 -0.79
N THR A 66 8.93 7.35 -0.21
CA THR A 66 9.06 6.04 -0.85
C THR A 66 8.41 4.97 0.01
N ASN A 67 8.27 3.76 -0.51
CA ASN A 67 7.94 2.59 0.29
C ASN A 67 9.08 1.56 0.23
N ASN A 68 9.31 0.88 1.35
CA ASN A 68 10.28 -0.22 1.40
C ASN A 68 9.63 -1.54 0.94
N LEU A 69 10.44 -2.60 0.91
CA LEU A 69 10.00 -3.95 0.53
C LEU A 69 8.96 -4.56 1.49
N ARG A 70 8.88 -4.04 2.73
CA ARG A 70 7.86 -4.44 3.72
C ARG A 70 6.55 -3.66 3.56
N GLY A 71 6.49 -2.71 2.64
CA GLY A 71 5.34 -1.83 2.45
C GLY A 71 5.25 -0.70 3.47
N GLU A 72 6.30 -0.46 4.26
CA GLU A 72 6.38 0.71 5.15
C GLU A 72 6.76 1.94 4.34
N PHE A 73 6.12 3.07 4.65
CA PHE A 73 6.39 4.34 3.99
C PHE A 73 7.55 5.06 4.69
N MET A 74 8.49 5.53 3.89
CA MET A 74 9.71 6.18 4.33
C MET A 74 9.73 7.63 3.82
N LEU A 75 10.14 8.55 4.69
CA LEU A 75 10.38 9.94 4.34
C LEU A 75 11.88 10.22 4.43
N SER A 76 12.41 10.80 3.36
CA SER A 76 13.77 11.31 3.23
C SER A 76 13.76 12.62 2.46
N GLY A 77 14.92 13.19 2.16
CA GLY A 77 14.99 14.40 1.36
C GLY A 77 16.25 15.20 1.63
N ALA A 78 16.22 16.46 1.19
CA ALA A 78 17.32 17.38 1.37
C ALA A 78 16.85 18.83 1.49
N VAL A 79 17.69 19.62 2.14
CA VAL A 79 17.55 21.05 2.30
C VAL A 79 18.74 21.72 1.65
N VAL A 80 18.47 22.67 0.76
CA VAL A 80 19.45 23.59 0.19
C VAL A 80 19.17 24.97 0.75
N VAL A 81 20.21 25.64 1.24
CA VAL A 81 20.12 26.98 1.80
C VAL A 81 21.13 27.88 1.09
N SER A 82 20.67 29.03 0.62
CA SER A 82 21.52 30.06 0.02
C SER A 82 22.53 30.61 1.04
N GLU A 83 23.66 31.12 0.55
CA GLU A 83 24.68 31.76 1.40
C GLU A 83 24.07 32.87 2.28
N ARG A 84 23.16 33.66 1.69
CA ARG A 84 22.45 34.74 2.38
C ARG A 84 21.66 34.23 3.58
N THR A 85 20.88 33.16 3.40
CA THR A 85 20.03 32.59 4.45
C THR A 85 20.88 31.90 5.51
N PHE A 86 21.93 31.19 5.10
CA PHE A 86 22.88 30.58 6.02
C PHE A 86 23.52 31.61 6.96
N ASN A 87 24.04 32.71 6.39
CA ASN A 87 24.69 33.76 7.17
C ASN A 87 23.70 34.57 8.02
N ARG A 88 22.50 34.85 7.49
CA ARG A 88 21.47 35.63 8.19
C ARG A 88 21.00 34.95 9.48
N TYR A 89 20.88 33.63 9.46
CA TYR A 89 20.36 32.85 10.59
C TYR A 89 21.44 32.10 11.38
N ASP A 90 22.72 32.32 11.05
CA ASP A 90 23.88 31.69 11.69
C ASP A 90 23.71 30.17 11.80
N LEU A 91 23.33 29.51 10.69
CA LEU A 91 23.03 28.08 10.65
C LEU A 91 24.26 27.18 10.84
N GLY A 92 25.46 27.77 10.96
CA GLY A 92 26.66 27.06 11.39
C GLY A 92 26.69 26.81 12.91
N ARG A 93 25.96 27.63 13.69
CA ARG A 93 25.85 27.49 15.15
C ARG A 93 24.46 27.01 15.58
N ASN A 94 23.42 27.40 14.84
CA ASN A 94 22.05 27.02 15.14
C ASN A 94 21.65 25.80 14.29
N GLU A 95 21.29 24.70 14.95
CA GLU A 95 20.84 23.48 14.28
C GLU A 95 19.50 23.73 13.57
N LEU A 96 19.45 23.36 12.29
CA LEU A 96 18.23 23.37 11.50
C LEU A 96 17.40 22.11 11.83
N ARG A 97 16.09 22.28 11.99
CA ARG A 97 15.17 21.18 12.29
C ARG A 97 13.94 21.29 11.39
N LEU A 98 13.38 20.13 11.05
CA LEU A 98 12.17 20.03 10.25
C LEU A 98 11.06 19.41 11.10
N ARG A 99 9.92 20.08 11.19
CA ARG A 99 8.68 19.48 11.73
C ARG A 99 7.65 19.36 10.62
N LEU A 100 6.89 18.28 10.63
CA LEU A 100 5.77 18.03 9.76
C LEU A 100 4.50 18.22 10.60
N GLU A 101 3.80 19.32 10.36
CA GLU A 101 2.53 19.61 11.01
C GLU A 101 1.45 18.78 10.32
N PRO A 102 0.75 17.86 11.00
CA PRO A 102 -0.20 16.97 10.37
C PRO A 102 -1.42 17.76 9.85
N LEU A 103 -1.85 17.44 8.63
CA LEU A 103 -3.12 17.94 8.12
C LEU A 103 -4.28 17.15 8.75
N GLN A 104 -5.41 17.81 8.89
CA GLN A 104 -6.62 17.20 9.43
C GLN A 104 -7.11 16.07 8.52
N TRP A 105 -7.23 14.87 9.09
CA TRP A 105 -7.55 13.63 8.37
C TRP A 105 -9.04 13.21 8.48
N SER A 106 -9.78 13.80 9.43
CA SER A 106 -11.22 13.63 9.60
C SER A 106 -11.85 14.95 10.07
N PHE A 107 -13.10 15.23 9.67
CA PHE A 107 -13.76 16.49 10.06
C PHE A 107 -14.02 16.59 11.57
N GLY A 108 -14.09 15.46 12.27
CA GLY A 108 -14.33 15.40 13.72
C GLY A 108 -13.07 15.28 14.59
N VAL A 109 -11.87 15.15 14.01
CA VAL A 109 -10.63 14.91 14.77
C VAL A 109 -9.57 15.94 14.45
N THR A 110 -9.10 16.65 15.47
CA THR A 110 -7.91 17.51 15.36
C THR A 110 -6.63 16.67 15.51
N PRO A 111 -5.69 16.73 14.56
CA PRO A 111 -4.46 15.98 14.68
C PRO A 111 -3.54 16.60 15.73
N ILE A 112 -2.99 15.79 16.64
CA ILE A 112 -2.20 16.24 17.80
C ILE A 112 -0.70 15.95 17.62
N PHE A 113 -0.34 15.00 16.77
CA PHE A 113 1.03 14.48 16.66
C PHE A 113 1.85 15.21 15.60
N LEU A 114 2.86 15.95 16.05
CA LEU A 114 3.87 16.56 15.20
C LEU A 114 5.00 15.56 14.95
N GLU A 115 5.31 15.26 13.69
CA GLU A 115 6.48 14.44 13.36
C GLU A 115 7.70 15.34 13.18
N GLN A 116 8.78 15.07 13.92
CA GLN A 116 10.04 15.80 13.78
C GLN A 116 11.05 14.99 12.95
N VAL A 117 11.55 15.57 11.89
CA VAL A 117 12.57 14.98 11.01
C VAL A 117 13.90 15.64 11.32
N LYS A 118 14.92 14.82 11.59
CA LYS A 118 16.26 15.32 11.84
C LYS A 118 16.88 15.77 10.53
N VAL A 119 17.41 16.98 10.52
CA VAL A 119 18.24 17.50 9.42
C VAL A 119 19.68 17.17 9.77
N LEU A 120 20.40 16.53 8.86
CA LEU A 120 21.82 16.27 9.05
C LEU A 120 22.62 17.58 9.02
N PRO A 121 23.86 17.59 9.53
CA PRO A 121 24.67 18.81 9.56
C PRO A 121 24.82 19.42 8.16
N LEU A 122 24.66 20.74 8.07
CA LEU A 122 24.82 21.50 6.83
C LEU A 122 26.28 21.45 6.36
N SER A 123 26.49 20.94 5.16
CA SER A 123 27.76 20.98 4.45
C SER A 123 27.80 22.19 3.52
N ARG A 124 28.78 23.06 3.69
CA ARG A 124 28.99 24.22 2.81
C ARG A 124 29.72 23.79 1.55
N ASN A 125 29.12 24.02 0.38
CA ASN A 125 29.81 23.85 -0.89
C ASN A 125 30.32 25.20 -1.40
N LEU A 126 31.48 25.60 -0.90
CA LEU A 126 32.14 26.87 -1.28
C LEU A 126 32.65 26.88 -2.72
N ALA A 127 32.74 25.70 -3.37
CA ALA A 127 33.17 25.55 -4.76
C ALA A 127 31.99 25.60 -5.76
N SER A 128 30.73 25.56 -5.28
CA SER A 128 29.55 25.73 -6.12
C SER A 128 29.39 27.19 -6.56
N THR A 129 28.86 27.41 -7.76
CA THR A 129 28.60 28.75 -8.33
C THR A 129 27.76 29.64 -7.42
N ASP A 130 26.88 29.05 -6.61
CA ASP A 130 25.94 29.79 -5.75
C ASP A 130 26.33 29.81 -4.27
N LYS A 131 27.46 29.19 -3.89
CA LYS A 131 27.95 29.10 -2.50
C LYS A 131 26.90 28.63 -1.50
N SER A 132 26.08 27.65 -1.88
CA SER A 132 25.00 27.12 -1.04
C SER A 132 25.49 26.16 0.05
N ALA A 133 24.70 26.02 1.11
CA ALA A 133 24.82 24.95 2.10
C ALA A 133 23.76 23.87 1.84
N PHE A 134 24.15 22.61 1.98
CA PHE A 134 23.32 21.45 1.71
C PHE A 134 23.26 20.55 2.94
N ALA A 135 22.08 20.04 3.27
CA ALA A 135 21.90 19.03 4.29
C ALA A 135 20.90 17.97 3.79
N GLU A 136 21.20 16.71 4.03
CA GLU A 136 20.24 15.63 3.85
C GLU A 136 19.34 15.50 5.08
N LEU A 137 18.15 14.95 4.89
CA LEU A 137 17.25 14.57 5.98
C LEU A 137 17.53 13.13 6.38
N GLU A 138 17.51 12.85 7.69
CA GLU A 138 17.59 11.47 8.18
C GLU A 138 16.36 10.68 7.70
N SER A 139 16.61 9.61 6.95
CA SER A 139 15.54 8.74 6.45
C SER A 139 14.84 8.05 7.62
N ARG A 140 13.51 8.12 7.65
CA ARG A 140 12.70 7.54 8.72
C ARG A 140 11.36 7.00 8.22
N PRO A 141 10.78 6.00 8.90
CA PRO A 141 9.41 5.61 8.65
C PRO A 141 8.45 6.75 9.03
N ILE A 142 7.36 6.86 8.28
CA ILE A 142 6.23 7.77 8.55
C ILE A 142 4.98 6.99 8.88
N SER A 143 4.19 7.51 9.82
CA SER A 143 2.92 6.90 10.19
C SER A 143 1.83 7.36 9.24
N VAL A 144 1.50 6.51 8.28
CA VAL A 144 0.38 6.75 7.36
C VAL A 144 -0.93 6.29 8.00
N GLN A 145 -2.02 6.99 7.71
CA GLN A 145 -3.35 6.55 8.12
C GLN A 145 -4.00 5.74 7.02
N GLY A 146 -4.59 4.60 7.35
CA GLY A 146 -5.17 3.75 6.32
C GLY A 146 -5.91 2.56 6.86
N ARG A 147 -6.66 1.91 5.97
CA ARG A 147 -7.39 0.68 6.26
C ARG A 147 -6.59 -0.51 5.75
N VAL A 148 -5.53 -0.85 6.48
CA VAL A 148 -4.57 -1.91 6.10
C VAL A 148 -5.27 -3.27 5.95
N THR A 149 -6.32 -3.52 6.74
CA THR A 149 -7.09 -4.77 6.72
C THR A 149 -7.93 -4.97 5.45
N GLU A 150 -8.17 -3.92 4.66
CA GLU A 150 -8.99 -3.98 3.43
C GLU A 150 -8.23 -4.52 2.20
N PHE A 151 -7.06 -5.13 2.39
CA PHE A 151 -6.26 -5.73 1.32
C PHE A 151 -7.10 -6.58 0.35
N PRO A 152 -6.95 -6.42 -0.99
CA PRO A 152 -5.98 -5.55 -1.71
C PRO A 152 -6.53 -4.16 -2.07
N PHE A 153 -7.63 -3.73 -1.44
CA PHE A 153 -8.26 -2.42 -1.62
C PHE A 153 -7.88 -1.43 -0.51
N ASP A 154 -6.86 -1.77 0.26
CA ASP A 154 -6.24 -0.93 1.25
C ASP A 154 -5.82 0.42 0.63
N THR A 155 -6.11 1.47 1.38
CA THR A 155 -5.76 2.84 1.05
C THR A 155 -5.01 3.45 2.21
N TYR A 156 -3.96 4.19 1.89
CA TYR A 156 -3.11 4.91 2.83
C TYR A 156 -3.20 6.40 2.53
N ARG A 157 -3.12 7.23 3.57
CA ARG A 157 -3.24 8.68 3.47
C ARG A 157 -2.20 9.30 4.38
N TYR A 158 -1.59 10.35 3.88
CA TYR A 158 -0.67 11.14 4.66
C TYR A 158 -0.74 12.58 4.15
N GLY A 159 -0.82 13.50 5.10
CA GLY A 159 -1.01 14.90 4.82
C GLY A 159 -0.31 15.71 5.88
N TYR A 160 0.51 16.66 5.46
CA TYR A 160 1.32 17.47 6.34
C TYR A 160 1.68 18.82 5.73
N LYS A 161 2.10 19.73 6.61
CA LYS A 161 2.72 21.00 6.29
C LYS A 161 4.15 21.01 6.83
N PRO A 162 5.18 20.98 5.97
CA PRO A 162 6.56 21.04 6.42
C PRO A 162 6.90 22.45 6.91
N VAL A 163 7.48 22.53 8.10
CA VAL A 163 7.98 23.76 8.72
C VAL A 163 9.42 23.54 9.13
N LEU A 164 10.32 24.23 8.43
CA LEU A 164 11.72 24.34 8.83
C LEU A 164 11.84 25.39 9.93
N TYR A 165 12.62 25.12 10.94
CA TYR A 165 12.90 26.06 12.01
C TYR A 165 14.31 25.86 12.55
N TYR A 166 14.86 26.89 13.17
CA TYR A 166 16.09 26.79 13.93
C TYR A 166 15.83 27.24 15.36
N LEU A 167 16.71 26.80 16.26
CA LEU A 167 16.68 27.21 17.67
C LEU A 167 17.74 28.28 17.90
N LYS A 168 17.32 29.45 18.37
CA LYS A 168 18.21 30.53 18.81
C LYS A 168 18.17 30.59 20.33
N GLY A 169 19.02 29.80 20.99
CA GLY A 169 18.89 29.55 22.43
C GLY A 169 17.61 28.77 22.72
N SER A 170 16.69 29.35 23.48
CA SER A 170 15.36 28.75 23.78
C SER A 170 14.27 29.17 22.80
N GLU A 171 14.52 30.14 21.91
CA GLU A 171 13.52 30.63 20.97
C GLU A 171 13.47 29.77 19.70
N ARG A 172 12.26 29.36 19.32
CA ARG A 172 12.00 28.66 18.05
C ARG A 172 11.62 29.68 16.98
N ILE A 173 12.39 29.74 15.90
CA ILE A 173 12.15 30.65 14.78
C ILE A 173 11.89 29.85 13.51
N ASP A 174 10.67 29.98 12.98
CA ASP A 174 10.25 29.31 11.75
C ASP A 174 10.82 30.02 10.52
N LEU A 175 11.36 29.22 9.59
CA LEU A 175 11.89 29.68 8.31
C LEU A 175 10.83 29.54 7.22
N ARG A 176 10.66 30.59 6.42
CA ARG A 176 9.71 30.60 5.30
C ARG A 176 10.42 30.28 3.99
N PHE A 177 10.42 29.01 3.60
CA PHE A 177 10.97 28.60 2.31
C PHE A 177 9.90 28.71 1.24
N LYS A 178 10.23 29.36 0.11
CA LYS A 178 9.28 29.51 -1.01
C LYS A 178 9.21 28.24 -1.85
N ASN A 179 10.33 27.52 -1.96
CA ASN A 179 10.46 26.33 -2.79
C ASN A 179 10.41 25.10 -1.89
N ILE A 180 9.23 24.48 -1.80
CA ILE A 180 9.03 23.23 -1.07
C ILE A 180 8.41 22.25 -2.04
N THR A 181 9.12 21.18 -2.36
CA THR A 181 8.65 20.14 -3.26
C THR A 181 8.63 18.82 -2.50
N THR A 182 7.50 18.12 -2.54
CA THR A 182 7.43 16.72 -2.10
C THR A 182 7.29 15.85 -3.31
N LEU A 183 8.21 14.89 -3.47
CA LEU A 183 8.17 13.85 -4.49
C LEU A 183 7.71 12.55 -3.84
N MET A 184 6.69 11.93 -4.40
CA MET A 184 6.26 10.60 -4.03
C MET A 184 6.73 9.65 -5.11
N GLU A 185 7.52 8.66 -4.75
CA GLU A 185 8.09 7.68 -5.67
C GLU A 185 7.84 6.29 -5.10
N MET A 186 6.78 5.67 -5.59
CA MET A 186 6.29 4.41 -5.06
C MET A 186 6.78 3.23 -5.90
N SER A 187 6.82 2.05 -5.29
CA SER A 187 7.01 0.79 -5.99
C SER A 187 5.85 0.52 -6.94
N ASN A 188 6.07 -0.45 -7.83
CA ASN A 188 5.10 -0.82 -8.88
C ASN A 188 3.79 -1.40 -8.33
N THR A 189 3.70 -1.65 -7.04
CA THR A 189 2.50 -2.13 -6.36
C THR A 189 1.54 -1.01 -5.99
N PHE A 190 2.04 0.22 -5.90
CA PHE A 190 1.30 1.36 -5.37
C PHE A 190 1.18 2.49 -6.41
N THR A 191 0.08 3.22 -6.35
CA THR A 191 -0.16 4.46 -7.09
C THR A 191 -0.31 5.59 -6.08
N PRO A 192 0.62 6.56 -6.04
CA PRO A 192 0.41 7.78 -5.28
C PRO A 192 -0.57 8.69 -6.02
N ILE A 193 -1.45 9.33 -5.27
CA ILE A 193 -2.50 10.23 -5.77
C ILE A 193 -2.44 11.50 -4.95
N GLN A 194 -2.07 12.62 -5.59
CA GLN A 194 -2.11 13.93 -4.96
C GLN A 194 -3.55 14.32 -4.62
N LYS A 195 -3.76 14.89 -3.44
CA LYS A 195 -5.03 15.47 -3.02
C LYS A 195 -4.91 16.98 -3.02
N TYR A 196 -5.81 17.65 -3.73
CA TYR A 196 -5.70 19.09 -3.98
C TYR A 196 -6.38 19.94 -2.92
N ASN A 197 -7.35 19.40 -2.20
CA ASN A 197 -8.10 20.11 -1.18
C ASN A 197 -8.45 19.18 0.00
N ARG A 198 -8.99 19.78 1.06
CA ARG A 198 -9.31 19.06 2.30
C ARG A 198 -10.49 18.10 2.13
N ALA A 199 -11.49 18.45 1.34
CA ALA A 199 -12.61 17.57 1.05
C ALA A 199 -12.16 16.26 0.36
N ASP A 200 -11.28 16.35 -0.62
CA ASP A 200 -10.73 15.20 -1.37
C ASP A 200 -9.76 14.36 -0.54
N TYR A 201 -9.01 15.00 0.38
CA TYR A 201 -8.08 14.32 1.28
C TYR A 201 -8.82 13.55 2.38
N ILE A 202 -9.79 14.18 3.03
CA ILE A 202 -10.59 13.56 4.09
C ILE A 202 -11.55 12.53 3.50
N ASN A 203 -12.15 12.81 2.32
CA ASN A 203 -13.03 11.90 1.59
C ASN A 203 -14.12 11.26 2.49
N GLU A 204 -14.72 12.06 3.37
CA GLU A 204 -15.86 11.68 4.20
C GLU A 204 -17.10 12.38 3.65
N LYS A 205 -18.20 11.63 3.44
CA LYS A 205 -19.48 12.23 3.07
C LYS A 205 -20.24 12.57 4.35
N ASN A 206 -20.13 13.80 4.83
CA ASN A 206 -20.86 14.26 6.01
C ASN A 206 -21.33 15.72 5.85
N SER A 207 -22.22 16.16 6.74
CA SER A 207 -22.75 17.53 6.76
C SER A 207 -21.77 18.58 7.29
N MET A 208 -20.57 18.18 7.70
CA MET A 208 -19.55 19.08 8.25
C MET A 208 -18.68 19.72 7.17
N ILE A 209 -18.78 19.25 5.92
CA ILE A 209 -18.05 19.83 4.78
C ILE A 209 -18.56 21.24 4.53
N ARG A 210 -17.64 22.21 4.50
CA ARG A 210 -17.91 23.61 4.18
C ARG A 210 -17.26 23.97 2.85
N ASP A 211 -17.70 25.07 2.23
CA ASP A 211 -17.10 25.57 0.98
C ASP A 211 -15.59 25.84 1.11
N GLU A 212 -15.13 26.18 2.32
CA GLU A 212 -13.72 26.36 2.64
C GLU A 212 -12.88 25.09 2.46
N ASP A 213 -13.48 23.91 2.62
CA ASP A 213 -12.78 22.63 2.53
C ASP A 213 -12.48 22.22 1.08
N TYR A 214 -13.11 22.88 0.10
CA TYR A 214 -12.82 22.74 -1.33
C TYR A 214 -11.70 23.66 -1.81
N LYS A 215 -11.20 24.56 -0.96
CA LYS A 215 -10.05 25.41 -1.31
C LYS A 215 -8.82 24.55 -1.52
N VAL A 216 -8.08 24.90 -2.57
CA VAL A 216 -6.83 24.21 -2.92
C VAL A 216 -5.80 24.44 -1.81
N TYR A 217 -5.09 23.37 -1.45
CA TYR A 217 -3.98 23.43 -0.51
C TYR A 217 -2.91 24.43 -0.96
N GLY A 218 -2.30 25.10 0.02
CA GLY A 218 -1.23 26.04 -0.24
C GLY A 218 0.05 25.36 -0.75
N PRO A 219 1.04 26.15 -1.24
CA PRO A 219 2.32 25.62 -1.73
C PRO A 219 3.18 24.97 -0.62
N HIS A 220 2.79 25.11 0.65
CA HIS A 220 3.45 24.54 1.82
C HIS A 220 2.62 23.43 2.46
N GLU A 221 1.61 22.91 1.77
CA GLU A 221 0.77 21.82 2.24
C GLU A 221 0.87 20.69 1.22
N CYS A 222 1.09 19.47 1.70
CA CYS A 222 1.05 18.28 0.86
C CYS A 222 0.09 17.28 1.47
N ALA A 223 -0.85 16.84 0.66
CA ALA A 223 -1.77 15.78 1.00
C ALA A 223 -1.78 14.77 -0.15
N PHE A 224 -1.69 13.49 0.19
CA PHE A 224 -1.78 12.43 -0.79
C PHE A 224 -2.45 11.19 -0.22
N SER A 225 -2.96 10.37 -1.11
CA SER A 225 -3.32 9.00 -0.83
C SER A 225 -2.48 8.05 -1.67
N VAL A 226 -2.27 6.84 -1.15
CA VAL A 226 -1.60 5.76 -1.85
C VAL A 226 -2.55 4.57 -1.88
N GLU A 227 -2.73 4.01 -3.06
CA GLU A 227 -3.60 2.86 -3.28
C GLU A 227 -2.86 1.79 -4.07
N ARG A 228 -3.32 0.53 -4.01
CA ARG A 228 -2.72 -0.51 -4.86
C ARG A 228 -3.09 -0.33 -6.33
N LYS A 229 -2.13 -0.56 -7.22
CA LYS A 229 -2.34 -0.54 -8.67
C LYS A 229 -3.45 -1.52 -9.08
N GLY A 230 -4.22 -1.16 -10.09
CA GLY A 230 -5.26 -2.04 -10.64
C GLY A 230 -4.72 -3.40 -11.11
N SER A 231 -3.56 -3.39 -11.75
CA SER A 231 -2.85 -4.60 -12.16
C SER A 231 -2.49 -5.53 -11.00
N PHE A 232 -2.04 -4.98 -9.86
CA PHE A 232 -1.79 -5.77 -8.66
C PHE A 232 -3.08 -6.41 -8.12
N LYS A 233 -4.19 -5.68 -8.14
CA LYS A 233 -5.52 -6.21 -7.75
C LYS A 233 -5.94 -7.38 -8.66
N VAL A 234 -5.65 -7.31 -9.97
CA VAL A 234 -5.89 -8.42 -10.91
C VAL A 234 -4.99 -9.62 -10.59
N VAL A 235 -3.72 -9.41 -10.25
CA VAL A 235 -2.82 -10.50 -9.83
C VAL A 235 -3.35 -11.20 -8.57
N VAL A 236 -3.81 -10.44 -7.57
CA VAL A 236 -4.45 -10.99 -6.37
C VAL A 236 -5.68 -11.81 -6.74
N LEU A 237 -6.55 -11.29 -7.61
CA LEU A 237 -7.74 -12.00 -8.09
C LEU A 237 -7.37 -13.31 -8.79
N LEU A 238 -6.37 -13.31 -9.67
CA LEU A 238 -5.90 -14.52 -10.35
C LEU A 238 -5.41 -15.58 -9.36
N MET A 239 -4.64 -15.18 -8.35
CA MET A 239 -4.20 -16.08 -7.28
C MET A 239 -5.38 -16.67 -6.50
N LEU A 240 -6.41 -15.86 -6.19
CA LEU A 240 -7.64 -16.34 -5.57
C LEU A 240 -8.39 -17.33 -6.45
N LEU A 241 -8.49 -17.09 -7.75
CA LEU A 241 -9.13 -18.00 -8.70
C LEU A 241 -8.39 -19.33 -8.82
N VAL A 242 -7.05 -19.32 -8.75
CA VAL A 242 -6.25 -20.55 -8.72
C VAL A 242 -6.60 -21.39 -7.47
N LEU A 243 -6.87 -20.77 -6.32
CA LEU A 243 -7.32 -21.47 -5.11
C LEU A 243 -8.72 -22.08 -5.24
N CYS A 244 -9.52 -21.62 -6.21
CA CYS A 244 -10.82 -22.25 -6.51
C CYS A 244 -10.70 -23.57 -7.29
N LEU A 245 -9.54 -23.88 -7.87
CA LEU A 245 -9.32 -25.16 -8.57
C LEU A 245 -9.44 -26.40 -7.67
N PRO A 246 -8.75 -26.50 -6.51
CA PRO A 246 -8.93 -27.64 -5.61
C PRO A 246 -10.36 -27.70 -5.06
N LEU A 247 -11.01 -26.56 -4.81
CA LEU A 247 -12.43 -26.48 -4.45
C LEU A 247 -13.32 -27.18 -5.51
N LEU A 248 -13.12 -26.87 -6.80
CA LEU A 248 -13.86 -27.52 -7.89
C LEU A 248 -13.58 -29.03 -7.96
N LEU A 249 -12.32 -29.45 -7.77
CA LEU A 249 -11.94 -30.86 -7.78
C LEU A 249 -12.61 -31.63 -6.64
N VAL A 250 -12.67 -31.05 -5.44
CA VAL A 250 -13.37 -31.63 -4.27
C VAL A 250 -14.82 -31.89 -4.61
N PHE A 251 -15.50 -30.98 -5.31
CA PHE A 251 -16.91 -31.20 -5.69
C PHE A 251 -17.06 -32.19 -6.84
N TYR A 252 -16.15 -32.19 -7.81
CA TYR A 252 -16.20 -33.05 -8.99
C TYR A 252 -15.96 -34.53 -8.67
N ARG A 253 -14.95 -34.83 -7.85
CA ARG A 253 -14.56 -36.20 -7.53
C ARG A 253 -15.52 -36.85 -6.56
N ASP A 254 -15.86 -38.11 -6.80
CA ASP A 254 -16.78 -38.84 -5.91
C ASP A 254 -16.07 -39.39 -4.65
N GLU A 255 -14.74 -39.53 -4.68
CA GLU A 255 -13.91 -39.99 -3.57
C GLU A 255 -13.14 -38.84 -2.90
N PRO A 256 -12.91 -38.89 -1.57
CA PRO A 256 -12.08 -37.92 -0.87
C PRO A 256 -10.61 -38.08 -1.30
N GLY A 257 -10.02 -37.01 -1.86
CA GLY A 257 -8.62 -36.97 -2.28
C GLY A 257 -7.73 -36.11 -1.37
N ILE A 258 -6.50 -35.84 -1.84
CA ILE A 258 -5.54 -34.90 -1.22
C ILE A 258 -5.95 -33.42 -1.38
N ASP A 259 -7.17 -33.14 -1.83
CA ASP A 259 -7.61 -31.81 -2.22
C ASP A 259 -7.70 -30.84 -1.02
N PHE A 260 -7.98 -31.35 0.19
CA PHE A 260 -7.91 -30.57 1.43
C PHE A 260 -6.48 -30.14 1.75
N LEU A 261 -5.50 -31.05 1.62
CA LEU A 261 -4.09 -30.73 1.82
C LEU A 261 -3.60 -29.73 0.75
N ALA A 262 -4.00 -29.92 -0.50
CA ALA A 262 -3.68 -28.99 -1.59
C ALA A 262 -4.28 -27.60 -1.35
N THR A 263 -5.49 -27.52 -0.79
CA THR A 263 -6.12 -26.24 -0.41
C THR A 263 -5.37 -25.55 0.71
N LEU A 264 -4.97 -26.28 1.77
CA LEU A 264 -4.19 -25.73 2.88
C LEU A 264 -2.83 -25.20 2.42
N VAL A 265 -2.09 -26.01 1.64
CA VAL A 265 -0.78 -25.61 1.10
C VAL A 265 -0.93 -24.43 0.15
N GLY A 266 -1.91 -24.48 -0.77
CA GLY A 266 -2.18 -23.40 -1.72
C GLY A 266 -2.48 -22.08 -1.02
N ILE A 267 -3.38 -22.10 -0.02
CA ILE A 267 -3.70 -20.91 0.77
C ILE A 267 -2.47 -20.41 1.52
N GLY A 268 -1.71 -21.31 2.16
CA GLY A 268 -0.48 -20.94 2.87
C GLY A 268 0.52 -20.22 1.97
N VAL A 269 0.74 -20.75 0.76
CA VAL A 269 1.63 -20.14 -0.24
C VAL A 269 1.08 -18.80 -0.72
N VAL A 270 -0.17 -18.76 -1.19
CA VAL A 270 -0.78 -17.53 -1.73
C VAL A 270 -0.81 -16.43 -0.68
N ARG A 271 -1.21 -16.75 0.55
CA ARG A 271 -1.22 -15.79 1.66
C ARG A 271 0.18 -15.25 1.94
N THR A 272 1.19 -16.12 2.03
CA THR A 272 2.58 -15.72 2.27
C THR A 272 3.13 -14.85 1.15
N VAL A 273 2.78 -15.15 -0.11
CA VAL A 273 3.21 -14.36 -1.27
C VAL A 273 2.52 -12.99 -1.33
N LEU A 274 1.23 -12.93 -1.02
CA LEU A 274 0.43 -11.70 -1.17
C LEU A 274 0.58 -10.72 0.00
N VAL A 275 0.60 -11.25 1.22
CA VAL A 275 0.53 -10.46 2.46
C VAL A 275 1.83 -10.56 3.26
N GLY A 276 2.60 -11.64 3.10
CA GLY A 276 3.78 -11.93 3.90
C GLY A 276 3.49 -12.85 5.08
N PRO A 277 4.50 -13.12 5.92
CA PRO A 277 4.32 -13.90 7.14
C PRO A 277 3.32 -13.21 8.08
N VAL A 278 2.63 -13.98 8.92
CA VAL A 278 1.78 -13.42 10.00
C VAL A 278 2.69 -12.70 10.98
N GLN A 279 2.98 -11.42 10.75
CA GLN A 279 3.55 -10.55 11.75
C GLN A 279 2.37 -9.90 12.49
N ASP A 280 2.46 -9.88 13.83
CA ASP A 280 1.57 -9.13 14.73
C ASP A 280 0.09 -9.52 14.76
N PHE A 281 -0.27 -10.77 14.41
CA PHE A 281 -1.66 -11.28 14.45
C PHE A 281 -2.68 -10.40 13.68
N GLN A 282 -2.23 -9.57 12.74
CA GLN A 282 -3.13 -8.75 11.93
C GLN A 282 -3.86 -9.63 10.92
N LEU A 283 -5.17 -9.74 11.11
CA LEU A 283 -6.08 -10.43 10.18
C LEU A 283 -6.55 -9.45 9.11
N TYR A 284 -6.34 -9.83 7.86
CA TYR A 284 -6.83 -9.09 6.71
C TYR A 284 -8.22 -9.60 6.31
N ASN A 285 -9.02 -8.78 5.64
CA ASN A 285 -10.34 -9.19 5.14
C ASN A 285 -10.22 -10.43 4.22
N ILE A 286 -9.13 -10.53 3.46
CA ILE A 286 -8.83 -11.69 2.61
C ILE A 286 -8.58 -12.98 3.43
N ASP A 287 -8.12 -12.88 4.67
CA ASP A 287 -7.89 -14.05 5.54
C ASP A 287 -9.21 -14.75 5.90
N PHE A 288 -10.32 -14.00 6.01
CA PHE A 288 -11.65 -14.59 6.21
C PHE A 288 -12.11 -15.40 4.99
N LEU A 289 -11.77 -14.94 3.78
CA LEU A 289 -12.05 -15.68 2.54
C LEU A 289 -11.25 -16.99 2.50
N PHE A 290 -9.98 -16.95 2.90
CA PHE A 290 -9.15 -18.15 3.05
C PHE A 290 -9.73 -19.11 4.10
N GLY A 291 -10.12 -18.61 5.27
CA GLY A 291 -10.76 -19.42 6.31
C GLY A 291 -12.05 -20.09 5.83
N ALA A 292 -12.90 -19.34 5.12
CA ALA A 292 -14.14 -19.87 4.54
C ALA A 292 -13.86 -20.99 3.52
N ALA A 293 -12.84 -20.81 2.66
CA ALA A 293 -12.43 -21.83 1.70
C ALA A 293 -11.93 -23.11 2.39
N ILE A 294 -11.11 -22.99 3.45
CA ILE A 294 -10.63 -24.14 4.24
C ILE A 294 -11.81 -24.89 4.88
N LEU A 295 -12.73 -24.16 5.53
CA LEU A 295 -13.89 -24.76 6.16
C LEU A 295 -14.78 -25.48 5.14
N LEU A 296 -15.00 -24.88 3.97
CA LEU A 296 -15.81 -25.47 2.92
C LEU A 296 -15.16 -26.75 2.35
N VAL A 297 -13.87 -26.73 2.02
CA VAL A 297 -13.18 -27.95 1.54
C VAL A 297 -13.14 -29.02 2.61
N GLY A 298 -12.84 -28.65 3.85
CA GLY A 298 -12.77 -29.57 4.98
C GLY A 298 -14.10 -30.27 5.25
N THR A 299 -15.20 -29.50 5.33
CA THR A 299 -16.54 -30.04 5.56
C THR A 299 -17.00 -30.97 4.43
N VAL A 300 -16.82 -30.57 3.16
CA VAL A 300 -17.22 -31.41 2.03
C VAL A 300 -16.40 -32.70 1.97
N SER A 301 -15.08 -32.61 2.20
CA SER A 301 -14.20 -33.78 2.23
C SER A 301 -14.57 -34.74 3.34
N LEU A 302 -14.89 -34.23 4.54
CA LEU A 302 -15.34 -35.04 5.67
C LEU A 302 -16.67 -35.74 5.38
N ILE A 303 -17.65 -35.03 4.81
CA ILE A 303 -18.94 -35.63 4.40
C ILE A 303 -18.74 -36.77 3.39
N LYS A 304 -17.86 -36.58 2.41
CA LYS A 304 -17.54 -37.62 1.41
C LYS A 304 -16.86 -38.82 2.06
N ALA A 305 -15.91 -38.60 2.96
CA ALA A 305 -15.25 -39.66 3.71
C ALA A 305 -16.23 -40.46 4.58
N MET A 306 -17.11 -39.78 5.32
CA MET A 306 -18.15 -40.44 6.13
C MET A 306 -19.11 -41.27 5.28
N ARG A 307 -19.55 -40.75 4.13
CA ARG A 307 -20.41 -41.50 3.19
C ARG A 307 -19.70 -42.73 2.62
N ALA A 308 -18.43 -42.61 2.26
CA ALA A 308 -17.65 -43.73 1.77
C ALA A 308 -17.47 -44.80 2.86
N ASN A 309 -17.17 -44.40 4.09
CA ASN A 309 -17.04 -45.33 5.22
C ASN A 309 -18.37 -46.03 5.55
N SER A 310 -19.47 -45.29 5.63
CA SER A 310 -20.81 -45.86 5.85
C SER A 310 -21.21 -46.86 4.76
N ARG A 311 -20.89 -46.60 3.49
CA ARG A 311 -21.10 -47.57 2.40
C ARG A 311 -20.25 -48.82 2.54
N ARG A 312 -18.99 -48.69 2.96
CA ARG A 312 -18.10 -49.84 3.23
C ARG A 312 -18.63 -50.68 4.39
N GLU A 313 -19.06 -50.06 5.48
CA GLU A 313 -19.67 -50.76 6.63
C GLU A 313 -20.95 -51.50 6.23
N MET A 314 -21.83 -50.88 5.44
CA MET A 314 -23.04 -51.55 4.94
C MET A 314 -22.69 -52.74 4.02
N ALA A 315 -21.71 -52.58 3.13
CA ALA A 315 -21.25 -53.66 2.25
C ALA A 315 -20.67 -54.85 3.03
N LEU A 316 -19.90 -54.58 4.10
CA LEU A 316 -19.37 -55.62 4.99
C LEU A 316 -20.50 -56.40 5.69
N ARG A 317 -21.50 -55.71 6.22
CA ARG A 317 -22.67 -56.35 6.88
C ARG A 317 -23.54 -57.14 5.91
N SER A 318 -23.70 -56.68 4.66
CA SER A 318 -24.41 -57.44 3.63
C SER A 318 -23.63 -58.67 3.13
N GLY A 319 -22.30 -58.63 3.20
CA GLY A 319 -21.46 -59.77 2.85
C GLY A 319 -21.46 -60.88 3.92
N GLU A 320 -21.58 -60.51 5.20
CA GLU A 320 -21.74 -61.48 6.31
C GLU A 320 -23.10 -62.19 6.28
N THR A 321 -24.11 -61.63 5.62
CA THR A 321 -25.46 -62.21 5.54
C THR A 321 -25.70 -63.07 4.30
N SER A 322 -24.75 -63.15 3.36
CA SER A 322 -24.86 -63.98 2.14
C SER A 322 -24.10 -65.30 2.21
N SER A 323 -23.56 -65.68 3.37
CA SER A 323 -22.90 -66.97 3.60
C SER A 323 -23.68 -67.82 4.59
N TRP A 324 -24.92 -68.18 4.24
CA TRP A 324 -25.69 -69.28 4.83
C TRP A 324 -26.52 -69.94 3.74
#